data_AF-A0A822H7W9-F1
#
_entry.id   AF-A0A822H7W9-F1
#
_cell.length_a   1.000
_cell.length_b   1.000
_cell.length_c   1.000
_cell.angle_alpha   90.00
_cell.angle_beta   90.00
_cell.angle_gamma   90.00
#
_symmetry.space_group_name_H-M   'P 1'
#
loop_
_entity.id
_entity.type
_entity.pdbx_description
1 polymer ?
#
loop_
_entity_poly.entity_id
_entity_poly.type
_entity_poly.pdbx_seq_one_letter_code
_entity_poly.pdbx_strand_id
1 'polypeptide(L)'
;MDTLSIRAQEESKNITQLLKNFILIEKNPYDDELNPNGICNCGVAENYLCENELISKLQSIQIWKTKYLYYPYSTGEISLRQALCNFFQKTFQLNYQLDLDRMVISSGLSGIISLLGYLIGDIDDVFLISSPYYTAFDHDIAALANCAIFRCPSLEQDSGKFLFSVETS
;
A
#
# COMPACT_ATOMS: atom_id res chain seq x y z
N MET A 1 7.47 10.82 29.61
CA MET A 1 7.40 10.45 28.19
C MET A 1 6.02 10.88 27.70
N ASP A 2 5.67 12.16 27.95
CA ASP A 2 4.27 12.58 28.16
C ASP A 2 3.82 13.67 27.17
N THR A 3 4.63 13.96 26.15
CA THR A 3 4.33 14.94 25.10
C THR A 3 3.68 14.30 23.86
N LEU A 4 3.68 12.98 23.77
CA LEU A 4 3.03 12.24 22.69
C LEU A 4 1.52 12.16 22.93
N SER A 5 0.74 12.13 21.84
CA SER A 5 -0.69 11.84 21.90
C SER A 5 -0.93 10.42 22.46
N ILE A 6 -2.12 10.18 23.03
CA ILE A 6 -2.51 8.85 23.54
C ILE A 6 -2.31 7.77 22.48
N ARG A 7 -2.75 8.04 21.23
CA ARG A 7 -2.57 7.13 20.09
C ARG A 7 -1.08 6.82 19.83
N ALA A 8 -0.23 7.84 19.80
CA ALA A 8 1.21 7.62 19.58
C ALA A 8 1.87 6.85 20.74
N GLN A 9 1.41 7.06 21.98
CA GLN A 9 1.88 6.29 23.13
C GLN A 9 1.45 4.82 23.03
N GLU A 10 0.24 4.52 22.56
CA GLU A 10 -0.25 3.15 22.38
C GLU A 10 0.47 2.43 21.25
N GLU A 11 0.58 3.04 20.07
CA GLU A 11 1.27 2.47 18.91
C GLU A 11 2.76 2.20 19.20
N SER A 12 3.42 3.08 19.95
CA SER A 12 4.84 2.90 20.30
C SER A 12 5.14 1.64 21.11
N LYS A 13 4.14 1.04 21.76
CA LYS A 13 4.29 -0.20 22.54
C LYS A 13 4.33 -1.44 21.65
N ASN A 14 3.81 -1.36 20.42
CA ASN A 14 3.58 -2.51 19.56
C ASN A 14 4.54 -2.52 18.36
N ILE A 15 5.77 -2.98 18.57
CA ILE A 15 6.69 -3.23 17.45
C ILE A 15 6.25 -4.50 16.72
N THR A 16 5.87 -4.35 15.45
CA THR A 16 5.47 -5.47 14.59
C THR A 16 6.61 -6.46 14.37
N GLN A 17 6.29 -7.75 14.17
CA GLN A 17 7.30 -8.75 13.87
C GLN A 17 8.04 -8.43 12.55
N LEU A 18 7.34 -7.82 11.59
CA LEU A 18 7.92 -7.34 10.35
C LEU A 18 9.03 -6.34 10.62
N LEU A 19 8.78 -5.29 11.42
CA LEU A 19 9.79 -4.30 11.77
C LEU A 19 10.98 -4.89 12.53
N LYS A 20 10.73 -5.86 13.44
CA LYS A 20 11.82 -6.60 14.11
C LYS A 20 12.71 -7.34 13.11
N ASN A 21 12.11 -8.02 12.13
CA ASN A 21 12.84 -8.76 11.11
C ASN A 21 13.63 -7.81 10.20
N PHE A 22 13.06 -6.67 9.82
CA PHE A 22 13.76 -5.62 9.08
C PHE A 22 15.03 -5.14 9.79
N ILE A 23 14.93 -4.82 11.09
CA ILE A 23 16.07 -4.36 11.88
C ILE A 23 17.17 -5.45 11.94
N LEU A 24 16.81 -6.73 11.98
CA LEU A 24 17.78 -7.83 11.95
C LEU A 24 18.50 -7.91 10.60
N ILE A 25 17.76 -7.81 9.50
CA ILE A 25 18.29 -7.81 8.14
C ILE A 25 19.24 -6.63 7.94
N GLU A 26 18.85 -5.41 8.34
CA GLU A 26 19.69 -4.21 8.20
C GLU A 26 21.02 -4.31 8.98
N LYS A 27 21.03 -5.03 10.10
CA LYS A 27 22.23 -5.20 10.92
C LYS A 27 23.20 -6.26 10.40
N ASN A 28 22.73 -7.19 9.58
CA ASN A 28 23.54 -8.27 9.04
C ASN A 28 23.08 -8.62 7.62
N PRO A 29 23.15 -7.70 6.65
CA PRO A 29 22.69 -7.96 5.29
C PRO A 29 23.62 -8.99 4.63
N TYR A 30 23.03 -9.91 3.86
CA TYR A 30 23.79 -10.77 2.96
C TYR A 30 24.47 -9.95 1.86
N ASP A 31 25.71 -10.29 1.57
CA ASP A 31 26.49 -9.79 0.43
C ASP A 31 27.38 -10.95 -0.04
N ASP A 32 27.44 -11.23 -1.35
CA ASP A 32 28.12 -12.41 -1.87
C ASP A 32 29.66 -12.35 -1.73
N GLU A 33 30.24 -11.15 -1.68
CA GLU A 33 31.68 -10.94 -1.54
C GLU A 33 32.07 -10.56 -0.09
N LEU A 34 31.35 -9.62 0.51
CA LEU A 34 31.69 -8.96 1.77
C LEU A 34 31.08 -9.67 2.99
N ASN A 35 29.92 -10.31 2.84
CA ASN A 35 29.23 -10.98 3.94
C ASN A 35 28.37 -12.18 3.49
N PRO A 36 28.99 -13.27 3.00
CA PRO A 36 28.26 -14.41 2.44
C PRO A 36 27.45 -15.20 3.49
N ASN A 37 27.68 -14.94 4.78
CA ASN A 37 26.93 -15.50 5.89
C ASN A 37 25.85 -14.53 6.45
N GLY A 38 25.62 -13.41 5.78
CA GLY A 38 24.58 -12.46 6.14
C GLY A 38 23.17 -12.99 5.87
N ILE A 39 22.16 -12.24 6.30
CA ILE A 39 20.75 -12.58 6.17
C ILE A 39 20.26 -12.13 4.79
N CYS A 40 19.82 -13.08 3.97
CA CYS A 40 19.16 -12.78 2.71
C CYS A 40 17.74 -12.27 2.95
N ASN A 41 17.40 -11.11 2.38
CA ASN A 41 16.07 -10.54 2.51
C ASN A 41 15.11 -11.17 1.51
N CYS A 42 14.28 -12.10 1.98
CA CYS A 42 13.16 -12.66 1.20
C CYS A 42 11.79 -12.23 1.76
N GLY A 43 11.76 -11.23 2.65
CA GLY A 43 10.56 -10.79 3.36
C GLY A 43 9.87 -9.57 2.73
N VAL A 44 10.47 -8.97 1.70
CA VAL A 44 9.99 -7.72 1.09
C VAL A 44 9.62 -7.96 -0.36
N ALA A 45 8.42 -7.52 -0.73
CA ALA A 45 7.92 -7.58 -2.09
C ALA A 45 8.38 -6.35 -2.90
N GLU A 46 9.64 -6.37 -3.32
CA GLU A 46 10.23 -5.36 -4.22
C GLU A 46 10.57 -5.97 -5.58
N ASN A 47 10.41 -5.17 -6.63
CA ASN A 47 10.69 -5.60 -7.99
C ASN A 47 11.92 -4.89 -8.56
N TYR A 48 13.04 -5.61 -8.59
CA TYR A 48 14.32 -5.14 -9.14
C TYR A 48 14.50 -5.49 -10.63
N LEU A 49 13.57 -6.23 -11.24
CA LEU A 49 13.73 -6.78 -12.59
C LEU A 49 13.79 -5.73 -13.70
N CYS A 50 13.26 -4.53 -13.44
CA CYS A 50 13.16 -3.45 -14.44
C CYS A 50 13.93 -2.18 -14.04
N GLU A 51 14.90 -2.29 -13.13
CA GLU A 51 15.62 -1.14 -12.60
C GLU A 51 16.36 -0.37 -13.71
N ASN A 52 17.06 -1.07 -14.60
CA ASN A 52 17.82 -0.46 -15.68
C ASN A 52 16.92 0.31 -16.66
N GLU A 53 15.78 -0.27 -17.02
CA GLU A 53 14.79 0.36 -17.89
C GLU A 53 14.16 1.58 -17.24
N LEU A 54 13.85 1.50 -15.95
CA LEU A 54 13.29 2.62 -15.17
C LEU A 54 14.30 3.76 -15.05
N ILE A 55 15.56 3.49 -14.68
CA ILE A 55 16.62 4.49 -14.58
C ILE A 55 16.84 5.17 -15.93
N SER A 56 16.99 4.39 -17.01
CA SER A 56 17.17 4.91 -18.37
C SER A 56 15.99 5.80 -18.77
N LYS A 57 14.77 5.38 -18.44
CA LYS A 57 13.58 6.18 -18.71
C LYS A 57 13.60 7.47 -17.90
N LEU A 58 13.83 7.44 -16.59
CA LEU A 58 13.85 8.62 -15.74
C LEU A 58 14.89 9.65 -16.19
N GLN A 59 16.09 9.20 -16.54
CA GLN A 59 17.16 10.06 -17.06
C GLN A 59 16.79 10.73 -18.39
N SER A 60 15.97 10.07 -19.22
CA SER A 60 15.51 10.63 -20.49
C SER A 60 14.46 11.74 -20.35
N ILE A 61 13.79 11.86 -19.21
CA ILE A 61 12.69 12.81 -19.05
C ILE A 61 13.23 14.16 -18.54
N GLN A 62 13.06 15.21 -19.34
CA GLN A 62 13.21 16.59 -18.88
C GLN A 62 11.90 17.09 -18.26
N ILE A 63 11.80 17.01 -16.94
CA ILE A 63 10.52 17.21 -16.22
C ILE A 63 10.35 18.64 -15.69
N TRP A 64 11.41 19.44 -15.62
CA TRP A 64 11.35 20.70 -14.90
C TRP A 64 10.59 21.77 -15.68
N LYS A 65 9.34 22.01 -15.26
CA LYS A 65 8.51 23.14 -15.66
C LYS A 65 8.12 23.91 -14.41
N THR A 66 8.09 25.24 -14.52
CA THR A 66 7.73 26.13 -13.39
C THR A 66 6.38 25.79 -12.77
N LYS A 67 5.41 25.27 -13.55
CA LYS A 67 4.11 24.84 -13.04
C LYS A 67 4.19 23.80 -11.91
N TYR A 68 5.23 22.96 -11.89
CA TYR A 68 5.41 21.93 -10.87
C TYR A 68 5.99 22.46 -9.55
N LEU A 69 6.33 23.76 -9.48
CA LEU A 69 6.77 24.43 -8.25
C LEU A 69 5.60 24.99 -7.43
N TYR A 70 4.38 24.89 -7.94
CA TYR A 70 3.17 25.44 -7.33
C TYR A 70 2.16 24.32 -7.02
N TYR A 71 1.09 24.67 -6.31
CA TYR A 71 0.06 23.72 -5.93
C TYR A 71 -0.55 23.02 -7.15
N PRO A 72 -0.56 21.68 -7.19
CA PRO A 72 -1.29 20.93 -8.19
C PRO A 72 -2.79 20.94 -7.89
N TYR A 73 -3.58 20.33 -8.77
CA TYR A 73 -4.96 19.96 -8.44
C TYR A 73 -4.99 19.05 -7.21
N SER A 74 -5.97 19.25 -6.33
CA SER A 74 -6.12 18.46 -5.10
C SER A 74 -6.31 16.96 -5.34
N THR A 75 -6.83 16.58 -6.51
CA THR A 75 -6.99 15.19 -6.93
C THR A 75 -5.80 14.64 -7.73
N GLY A 76 -4.81 15.48 -8.02
CA GLY A 76 -3.63 15.16 -8.83
C GLY A 76 -3.68 15.74 -10.25
N GLU A 77 -2.50 15.91 -10.86
CA GLU A 77 -2.35 16.46 -12.22
C GLU A 77 -3.21 15.70 -13.23
N ILE A 78 -4.00 16.44 -14.02
CA ILE A 78 -4.92 15.87 -15.03
C ILE A 78 -4.19 14.92 -15.98
N SER A 79 -2.99 15.30 -16.45
CA SER A 79 -2.21 14.47 -17.37
C SER A 79 -1.77 13.14 -16.75
N LEU A 80 -1.47 13.13 -15.45
CA LEU A 80 -1.11 11.90 -14.73
C LEU A 80 -2.35 11.00 -14.57
N ARG A 81 -3.47 11.58 -14.14
CA ARG A 81 -4.74 10.85 -14.00
C ARG A 81 -5.18 10.21 -15.31
N GLN A 82 -5.09 10.94 -16.43
CA GLN A 82 -5.41 10.40 -17.75
C GLN A 82 -4.46 9.27 -18.16
N ALA A 83 -3.15 9.43 -17.91
CA ALA A 83 -2.17 8.39 -18.19
C ALA A 83 -2.44 7.11 -17.39
N LEU A 84 -2.83 7.23 -16.11
CA LEU A 84 -3.20 6.10 -15.27
C LEU A 84 -4.50 5.43 -15.73
N CYS A 85 -5.54 6.21 -16.09
CA CYS A 85 -6.76 5.65 -16.67
C CYS A 85 -6.45 4.80 -17.91
N ASN A 86 -5.62 5.33 -18.83
CA ASN A 86 -5.24 4.61 -20.05
C ASN A 86 -4.38 3.37 -19.74
N PHE A 87 -3.44 3.51 -18.79
CA PHE A 87 -2.58 2.42 -18.36
C PHE A 87 -3.39 1.29 -17.75
N PHE A 88 -4.29 1.56 -16.79
CA PHE A 88 -5.12 0.54 -16.16
C PHE A 88 -6.08 -0.12 -17.15
N GLN A 89 -6.73 0.65 -18.02
CA GLN A 89 -7.59 0.09 -19.07
C GLN A 89 -6.81 -0.91 -19.96
N LYS A 90 -5.59 -0.53 -20.38
CA LYS A 90 -4.76 -1.39 -21.21
C LYS A 90 -4.23 -2.61 -20.45
N THR A 91 -3.67 -2.40 -19.25
CA THR A 91 -3.01 -3.44 -18.45
C THR A 91 -4.01 -4.50 -17.96
N PHE A 92 -5.19 -4.07 -17.50
CA PHE A 92 -6.23 -4.96 -17.00
C PHE A 92 -7.27 -5.34 -18.05
N GLN A 93 -7.08 -4.89 -19.30
CA GLN A 93 -7.98 -5.18 -20.43
C GLN A 93 -9.47 -4.88 -20.10
N LEU A 94 -9.70 -3.73 -19.46
CA LEU A 94 -11.05 -3.35 -19.02
C LEU A 94 -11.95 -3.16 -20.25
N ASN A 95 -13.18 -3.69 -20.17
CA ASN A 95 -14.20 -3.54 -21.20
C ASN A 95 -15.01 -2.23 -21.08
N TYR A 96 -14.60 -1.33 -20.17
CA TYR A 96 -15.19 -0.01 -19.97
C TYR A 96 -14.11 1.05 -19.82
N GLN A 97 -14.48 2.30 -20.10
CA GLN A 97 -13.61 3.45 -19.91
C GLN A 97 -13.63 3.91 -18.45
N LEU A 98 -12.45 4.16 -17.89
CA LEU A 98 -12.31 4.76 -16.57
C LEU A 98 -12.62 6.26 -16.64
N ASP A 99 -13.51 6.70 -15.75
CA ASP A 99 -13.87 8.10 -15.58
C ASP A 99 -12.71 8.87 -14.93
N LEU A 100 -12.20 9.86 -15.66
CA LEU A 100 -11.09 10.71 -15.23
C LEU A 100 -11.42 11.50 -13.96
N ASP A 101 -12.67 11.92 -13.79
CA ASP A 101 -13.11 12.72 -12.65
C ASP A 101 -13.20 11.88 -11.36
N ARG A 102 -13.22 10.54 -11.49
CA ARG A 102 -13.18 9.59 -10.38
C ARG A 102 -11.77 9.09 -10.05
N MET A 103 -10.77 9.46 -10.84
CA MET A 103 -9.37 9.12 -10.56
C MET A 103 -8.78 10.14 -9.58
N VAL A 104 -8.28 9.67 -8.44
CA VAL A 104 -7.63 10.49 -7.41
C VAL A 104 -6.25 9.93 -7.11
N ILE A 105 -5.26 10.82 -7.01
CA ILE A 105 -3.88 10.49 -6.66
C ILE A 105 -3.65 10.74 -5.18
N SER A 106 -3.02 9.78 -4.51
CA SER A 106 -2.60 9.90 -3.11
C SER A 106 -1.20 9.29 -2.93
N SER A 107 -0.60 9.52 -1.78
CA SER A 107 0.77 9.09 -1.44
C SER A 107 0.83 7.59 -1.11
N GLY A 108 0.74 6.77 -2.16
CA GLY A 108 0.86 5.32 -2.07
C GLY A 108 -0.39 4.61 -1.54
N LEU A 109 -0.33 3.28 -1.50
CA LEU A 109 -1.48 2.44 -1.13
C LEU A 109 -1.90 2.65 0.33
N SER A 110 -0.95 2.72 1.26
CA SER A 110 -1.27 2.91 2.69
C SER A 110 -2.06 4.19 2.93
N GLY A 111 -1.66 5.31 2.32
CA GLY A 111 -2.43 6.57 2.41
C GLY A 111 -3.83 6.47 1.81
N ILE A 112 -4.01 5.70 0.73
CA ILE A 112 -5.33 5.43 0.13
C ILE A 112 -6.20 4.62 1.09
N ILE A 113 -5.67 3.55 1.70
CA ILE A 113 -6.42 2.70 2.62
C ILE A 113 -6.82 3.48 3.88
N SER A 114 -5.92 4.29 4.44
CA SER A 114 -6.24 5.15 5.59
C SER A 114 -7.33 6.17 5.27
N LEU A 115 -7.25 6.81 4.09
CA LEU A 115 -8.28 7.75 3.65
C LEU A 115 -9.62 7.03 3.41
N LEU A 116 -9.59 5.83 2.84
CA LEU A 116 -10.80 5.03 2.63
C LEU A 116 -11.48 4.73 3.97
N GLY A 117 -10.74 4.20 4.96
CA GLY A 117 -11.26 3.98 6.31
C GLY A 117 -11.91 5.23 6.89
N TYR A 118 -11.24 6.39 6.76
CA TYR A 118 -11.75 7.66 7.26
C TYR A 118 -13.01 8.17 6.55
N LEU A 119 -13.18 7.88 5.26
CA LEU A 119 -14.29 8.41 4.48
C LEU A 119 -15.57 7.59 4.59
N ILE A 120 -15.46 6.28 4.85
CA ILE A 120 -16.62 5.37 4.78
C ILE A 120 -16.84 4.54 6.05
N GLY A 121 -15.96 4.63 7.04
CA GLY A 121 -16.13 3.98 8.34
C GLY A 121 -16.26 4.99 9.47
N ASP A 122 -17.12 4.67 10.44
CA ASP A 122 -17.14 5.33 11.74
C ASP A 122 -16.16 4.66 12.71
N ILE A 123 -15.96 5.28 13.86
CA ILE A 123 -15.17 4.67 14.94
C ILE A 123 -15.75 3.29 15.29
N ASP A 124 -14.87 2.32 15.49
CA ASP A 124 -15.20 0.92 15.81
C ASP A 124 -15.90 0.12 14.69
N ASP A 125 -16.13 0.70 13.51
CA ASP A 125 -16.56 -0.06 12.33
C ASP A 125 -15.50 -1.07 11.89
N VAL A 126 -15.97 -2.12 11.20
CA VAL A 126 -15.13 -3.22 10.74
C VAL A 126 -15.15 -3.40 9.23
N PHE A 127 -13.97 -3.61 8.66
CA PHE A 127 -13.76 -3.97 7.26
C PHE A 127 -13.51 -5.47 7.15
N LEU A 128 -14.33 -6.15 6.35
CA LEU A 128 -14.13 -7.58 6.09
C LEU A 128 -12.98 -7.78 5.09
N ILE A 129 -12.07 -8.71 5.38
CA ILE A 129 -11.03 -9.12 4.43
C ILE A 129 -10.84 -10.63 4.44
N SER A 130 -10.57 -11.20 3.27
CA SER A 130 -10.15 -12.59 3.15
C SER A 130 -8.75 -12.77 3.74
N SER A 131 -8.51 -13.86 4.49
CA SER A 131 -7.16 -14.19 4.97
C SER A 131 -6.58 -15.43 4.28
N PRO A 132 -5.24 -15.49 4.06
CA PRO A 132 -4.23 -14.48 4.43
C PRO A 132 -4.26 -13.22 3.54
N TYR A 133 -3.83 -12.09 4.09
CA TYR A 133 -3.79 -10.79 3.42
C TYR A 133 -2.54 -9.99 3.82
N TYR A 134 -2.36 -8.82 3.18
CA TYR A 134 -1.26 -7.90 3.46
C TYR A 134 -1.38 -7.29 4.86
N THR A 135 -0.49 -7.66 5.77
CA THR A 135 -0.61 -7.38 7.21
C THR A 135 -0.60 -5.90 7.58
N ALA A 136 -0.10 -5.00 6.72
CA ALA A 136 -0.13 -3.57 7.02
C ALA A 136 -1.55 -2.98 6.91
N PHE A 137 -2.52 -3.67 6.30
CA PHE A 137 -3.88 -3.19 6.22
C PHE A 137 -4.53 -2.96 7.59
N ASP A 138 -4.18 -3.77 8.62
CA ASP A 138 -4.68 -3.55 9.98
C ASP A 138 -4.29 -2.16 10.51
N HIS A 139 -3.03 -1.75 10.27
CA HIS A 139 -2.55 -0.42 10.64
C HIS A 139 -3.14 0.66 9.74
N ASP A 140 -3.13 0.42 8.42
CA ASP A 140 -3.52 1.45 7.45
C ASP A 140 -4.99 1.84 7.61
N ILE A 141 -5.90 0.91 7.86
CA ILE A 141 -7.32 1.23 8.06
C ILE A 141 -7.59 1.94 9.39
N ALA A 142 -6.85 1.57 10.45
CA ALA A 142 -7.02 2.12 11.79
C ALA A 142 -6.41 3.53 11.92
N ALA A 143 -5.36 3.84 11.15
CA ALA A 143 -4.49 5.00 11.34
C ALA A 143 -5.23 6.34 11.48
N LEU A 144 -6.29 6.55 10.70
CA LEU A 144 -7.11 7.78 10.73
C LEU A 144 -8.47 7.58 11.39
N ALA A 145 -9.14 6.47 11.11
CA ALA A 145 -10.55 6.25 11.43
C ALA A 145 -10.79 5.46 12.74
N ASN A 146 -9.76 4.80 13.25
CA ASN A 146 -9.88 3.84 14.36
C ASN A 146 -10.88 2.70 14.06
N CYS A 147 -11.00 2.33 12.78
CA CYS A 147 -11.70 1.12 12.33
C CYS A 147 -10.80 -0.10 12.51
N ALA A 148 -11.38 -1.31 12.42
CA ALA A 148 -10.66 -2.57 12.50
C ALA A 148 -10.89 -3.47 11.29
N ILE A 149 -10.05 -4.49 11.14
CA ILE A 149 -10.23 -5.54 10.16
C ILE A 149 -10.85 -6.77 10.82
N PHE A 150 -11.92 -7.29 10.23
CA PHE A 150 -12.44 -8.60 10.53
C PHE A 150 -11.96 -9.61 9.47
N ARG A 151 -11.28 -10.66 9.94
CA ARG A 151 -10.65 -11.66 9.08
C ARG A 151 -11.66 -12.74 8.73
N CYS A 152 -11.87 -12.99 7.44
CA CYS A 152 -12.67 -14.07 6.89
C CYS A 152 -11.74 -15.14 6.31
N PRO A 153 -11.45 -16.23 7.04
CA PRO A 153 -10.47 -17.21 6.58
C PRO A 153 -10.93 -17.92 5.32
N SER A 154 -10.08 -17.91 4.30
CA SER A 154 -10.29 -18.75 3.13
C SER A 154 -9.92 -20.19 3.47
N LEU A 155 -10.81 -21.13 3.14
CA LEU A 155 -10.54 -22.57 3.26
C LEU A 155 -9.61 -23.04 2.14
N GLU A 156 -9.78 -22.45 0.95
CA GLU A 156 -9.07 -22.77 -0.28
C GLU A 156 -8.89 -21.48 -1.09
N GLN A 157 -7.65 -21.01 -1.22
CA GLN A 157 -7.35 -19.78 -1.98
C GLN A 157 -7.77 -19.88 -3.46
N ASP A 158 -7.62 -21.06 -4.06
CA ASP A 158 -7.89 -21.28 -5.48
C ASP A 158 -9.39 -21.39 -5.81
N SER A 159 -10.21 -21.90 -4.88
CA SER A 159 -11.65 -22.08 -5.11
C SER A 159 -12.51 -20.90 -4.60
N GLY A 160 -11.91 -19.98 -3.84
CA GLY A 160 -12.60 -18.82 -3.27
C GLY A 160 -13.61 -19.19 -2.18
N LYS A 161 -13.53 -20.39 -1.59
CA LYS A 161 -14.42 -20.81 -0.50
C LYS A 161 -13.99 -20.20 0.83
N PHE A 162 -14.92 -19.50 1.48
CA PHE A 162 -14.70 -18.90 2.79
C PHE A 162 -15.35 -19.72 3.91
N LEU A 163 -14.77 -19.69 5.11
CA LEU A 163 -15.38 -20.21 6.33
C LEU A 163 -16.65 -19.45 6.73
N PHE A 164 -16.77 -18.19 6.28
CA PHE A 164 -17.94 -17.35 6.50
C PHE A 164 -18.47 -16.89 5.15
N SER A 165 -19.52 -17.55 4.66
CA SER A 165 -20.30 -17.10 3.51
C SER A 165 -21.64 -16.55 4.00
N VAL A 166 -21.94 -15.30 3.67
CA VAL A 166 -23.32 -14.79 3.79
C VAL A 166 -24.07 -15.42 2.63
N GLU A 167 -24.87 -16.46 2.89
CA GLU A 167 -25.76 -17.03 1.87
C GLU A 167 -26.74 -15.92 1.45
N THR A 168 -26.63 -15.45 0.21
CA THR A 168 -27.63 -14.57 -0.39
C THR A 168 -28.77 -15.44 -0.87
N SER A 169 -29.91 -15.37 -0.16
CA SER A 169 -31.19 -15.97 -0.54
C SER A 169 -31.71 -15.48 -1.88
#